data_AF-A0A382DKN3-F1
#
_entry.id   AF-A0A382DKN3-F1
#
_cell.length_a   1.000
_cell.length_b   1.000
_cell.length_c   1.000
_cell.angle_alpha   90.00
_cell.angle_beta   90.00
_cell.angle_gamma   90.00
#
_symmetry.space_group_name_H-M   'P 1'
#
loop_
_entity.id
_entity.type
_entity.pdbx_description
1 polymer ?
#
loop_
_entity_poly.entity_id
_entity_poly.type
_entity_poly.pdbx_seq_one_letter_code
_entity_poly.pdbx_strand_id
1 'polypeptide(L)'
;MAREDKPPLVRLYLASAMQRLPLPQRVPVLKASLAHAEDANDQNLPLMYWYATEPVVAADKEAALQLLAACRIPKVRQFITRRMATGPDAVKKE
;
A
#
# COMPACT_ATOMS: atom_id res chain seq x y z
N MET A 1 -13.37 12.77 -4.49
CA MET A 1 -14.39 11.73 -4.23
C MET A 1 -13.77 10.51 -3.56
N ALA A 2 -13.56 10.55 -2.24
CA ALA A 2 -13.13 9.41 -1.40
C ALA A 2 -13.38 9.71 0.10
N ARG A 3 -14.40 10.51 0.41
CA ARG A 3 -14.62 11.08 1.76
C ARG A 3 -15.80 10.46 2.52
N GLU A 4 -16.50 9.50 1.93
CA GLU A 4 -17.64 8.82 2.55
C GLU A 4 -17.38 7.32 2.49
N ASP A 5 -17.80 6.60 3.53
CA ASP A 5 -17.63 5.17 3.73
C ASP A 5 -18.19 4.36 2.55
N LYS A 6 -17.33 4.17 1.56
CA LYS A 6 -17.64 3.35 0.40
C LYS A 6 -17.67 1.89 0.85
N PRO A 7 -18.63 1.08 0.38
CA PRO A 7 -18.66 -0.35 0.68
C PRO A 7 -17.29 -1.01 0.43
N PRO A 8 -16.88 -2.01 1.22
CA PRO A 8 -15.60 -2.71 1.08
C PRO A 8 -15.30 -3.15 -0.36
N LEU A 9 -16.33 -3.58 -1.10
CA LEU A 9 -16.22 -3.97 -2.51
C LEU A 9 -15.73 -2.83 -3.42
N VAL A 10 -16.17 -1.60 -3.18
CA VAL A 10 -15.75 -0.43 -3.97
C VAL A 10 -14.29 -0.08 -3.65
N ARG A 11 -13.87 -0.21 -2.40
CA ARG A 11 -12.46 -0.02 -2.01
C ARG A 11 -11.57 -1.09 -2.64
N LEU A 12 -12.06 -2.34 -2.70
CA LEU A 12 -11.38 -3.45 -3.35
C LEU A 12 -11.21 -3.21 -4.84
N TYR A 13 -12.27 -2.77 -5.52
CA TYR A 13 -12.23 -2.40 -6.93
C TYR A 13 -11.28 -1.24 -7.19
N LEU A 14 -11.29 -0.21 -6.33
CA LEU A 14 -10.36 0.90 -6.44
C LEU A 14 -8.91 0.42 -6.34
N ALA A 15 -8.59 -0.39 -5.31
CA ALA A 15 -7.26 -0.96 -5.10
C ALA A 15 -6.79 -1.80 -6.29
N SER A 16 -7.67 -2.61 -6.90
CA SER A 16 -7.31 -3.38 -8.10
C SER A 16 -7.07 -2.46 -9.30
N ALA A 17 -7.88 -1.41 -9.48
CA ALA A 17 -7.71 -0.45 -10.56
C ALA A 17 -6.39 0.32 -10.47
N MET A 18 -5.88 0.59 -9.25
CA MET A 18 -4.60 1.27 -9.04
C MET A 18 -3.41 0.56 -9.70
N GLN A 19 -3.47 -0.77 -9.83
CA GLN A 19 -2.40 -1.55 -10.45
C GLN A 19 -2.19 -1.21 -11.93
N ARG A 20 -3.17 -0.56 -12.57
CA ARG A 20 -3.11 -0.12 -13.97
C ARG A 20 -2.57 1.32 -14.13
N LEU A 21 -2.39 2.06 -13.04
CA LEU A 21 -1.90 3.44 -13.07
C LEU A 21 -0.36 3.50 -12.99
N PRO A 22 0.29 4.55 -13.51
CA PRO A 22 1.70 4.81 -13.24
C PRO A 22 1.99 4.96 -11.74
N LEU A 23 3.15 4.49 -11.27
CA LEU A 23 3.51 4.47 -9.84
C LEU A 23 3.37 5.83 -9.12
N PRO A 24 3.81 6.97 -9.69
CA PRO A 24 3.70 8.26 -9.01
C PRO A 24 2.26 8.67 -8.71
N GLN A 25 1.32 8.25 -9.57
CA GLN A 25 -0.10 8.57 -9.40
C GLN A 25 -0.77 7.70 -8.33
N ARG A 26 -0.14 6.58 -7.94
CA ARG A 26 -0.68 5.66 -6.92
C ARG A 26 -0.51 6.21 -5.51
N VAL A 27 0.60 6.88 -5.22
CA VAL A 27 0.98 7.31 -3.86
C VAL A 27 -0.14 8.06 -3.12
N PRO A 28 -0.77 9.12 -3.66
CA PRO A 28 -1.76 9.89 -2.91
C PRO A 28 -3.02 9.07 -2.58
N VAL A 29 -3.44 8.18 -3.49
CA VAL A 29 -4.64 7.36 -3.29
C VAL A 29 -4.34 6.20 -2.33
N LEU A 30 -3.19 5.53 -2.48
CA LEU A 30 -2.75 4.47 -1.55
C LEU A 30 -2.57 4.99 -0.14
N LYS A 31 -2.04 6.21 0.02
CA LYS A 31 -1.89 6.84 1.33
C LYS A 31 -3.23 6.99 2.05
N ALA A 32 -4.29 7.38 1.33
CA ALA A 32 -5.63 7.44 1.88
C ALA A 32 -6.15 6.03 2.18
N SER A 33 -6.06 5.09 1.23
CA SER A 33 -6.53 3.71 1.39
C SER A 33 -5.90 2.98 2.58
N LEU A 34 -4.59 3.11 2.78
CA LEU A 34 -3.86 2.45 3.87
C LEU A 34 -4.17 3.04 5.25
N ALA A 35 -4.77 4.23 5.32
CA ALA A 35 -5.20 4.85 6.58
C ALA A 35 -6.55 4.30 7.09
N HIS A 36 -7.29 3.54 6.29
CA HIS A 36 -8.55 2.91 6.69
C HIS A 36 -8.31 1.66 7.55
N ALA A 37 -8.23 1.85 8.86
CA ALA A 37 -7.96 0.76 9.82
C ALA A 37 -9.05 -0.33 9.82
N GLU A 38 -10.29 0.02 9.45
CA GLU A 38 -11.41 -0.92 9.34
C GLU A 38 -11.18 -2.05 8.35
N ASP A 39 -10.36 -1.80 7.31
CA ASP A 39 -10.06 -2.78 6.27
C ASP A 39 -9.11 -3.89 6.75
N ALA A 40 -8.56 -3.77 7.96
CA ALA A 40 -7.62 -4.75 8.50
C ALA A 40 -8.24 -6.13 8.72
N ASN A 41 -9.55 -6.20 8.97
CA ASN A 41 -10.27 -7.45 9.24
C ASN A 41 -10.90 -8.08 7.98
N ASP A 42 -10.83 -7.40 6.83
CA ASP A 42 -11.32 -7.94 5.57
C ASP A 42 -10.34 -8.98 5.00
N GLN A 43 -10.87 -10.04 4.38
CA GLN A 43 -10.05 -11.13 3.85
C GLN A 43 -9.23 -10.72 2.61
N ASN A 44 -9.74 -9.78 1.81
CA ASN A 44 -9.22 -9.45 0.48
C ASN A 44 -8.51 -8.10 0.45
N LEU A 45 -9.05 -7.09 1.13
CA LEU A 45 -8.54 -5.71 1.07
C LEU A 45 -7.07 -5.59 1.48
N PRO A 46 -6.58 -6.18 2.59
CA PRO A 46 -5.17 -6.11 2.94
C PRO A 46 -4.26 -6.65 1.83
N LEU A 47 -4.65 -7.73 1.16
CA LEU A 47 -3.86 -8.32 0.07
C LEU A 47 -3.91 -7.46 -1.19
N MET A 48 -5.08 -6.90 -1.52
CA MET A 48 -5.22 -6.04 -2.68
C MET A 48 -4.45 -4.72 -2.54
N TYR A 49 -4.49 -4.11 -1.35
CA TYR A 49 -3.67 -2.95 -1.04
C TYR A 49 -2.18 -3.26 -1.13
N TRP A 50 -1.76 -4.44 -0.69
CA TRP A 50 -0.38 -4.88 -0.85
C TRP A 50 0.02 -4.94 -2.32
N TYR A 51 -0.76 -5.60 -3.19
CA TYR A 51 -0.44 -5.68 -4.62
C TYR A 51 -0.36 -4.33 -5.31
N ALA A 52 -1.18 -3.36 -4.90
CA ALA A 52 -1.11 -2.01 -5.44
C ALA A 52 0.12 -1.22 -4.91
N THR A 53 0.57 -1.52 -3.69
CA THR A 53 1.65 -0.81 -2.98
C THR A 53 3.04 -1.37 -3.25
N GLU A 54 3.19 -2.69 -3.41
CA GLU A 54 4.49 -3.35 -3.55
C GLU A 54 5.38 -2.75 -4.66
N PRO A 55 4.85 -2.45 -5.87
CA PRO A 55 5.69 -1.87 -6.93
C PRO A 55 6.18 -0.46 -6.61
N VAL A 56 5.40 0.30 -5.82
CA VAL A 56 5.80 1.64 -5.36
C VAL A 56 6.94 1.50 -4.34
N VAL A 57 6.82 0.55 -3.41
CA VAL A 57 7.85 0.28 -2.40
C VAL A 57 9.16 -0.21 -3.04
N ALA A 58 9.05 -1.00 -4.11
CA ALA A 58 10.19 -1.49 -4.87
C ALA A 58 10.93 -0.37 -5.63
N ALA A 59 10.20 0.64 -6.12
CA ALA A 59 10.73 1.66 -7.00
C ALA A 59 11.22 2.93 -6.26
N ASP A 60 10.56 3.31 -5.17
CA ASP A 60 10.79 4.59 -4.49
C ASP A 60 10.73 4.43 -2.96
N LYS A 61 11.89 4.58 -2.31
CA LYS A 61 12.04 4.47 -0.86
C LYS A 61 11.36 5.59 -0.10
N GLU A 62 11.35 6.81 -0.64
CA GLU A 62 10.74 7.95 0.04
C GLU A 62 9.22 7.77 0.04
N ALA A 63 8.65 7.40 -1.12
CA ALA A 63 7.25 7.04 -1.21
C ALA A 63 6.91 5.85 -0.30
N ALA A 64 7.78 4.84 -0.21
CA ALA A 64 7.59 3.70 0.70
C ALA A 64 7.49 4.15 2.17
N LEU A 65 8.37 5.04 2.62
CA LEU A 65 8.34 5.59 3.99
C LEU A 65 7.04 6.36 4.26
N GLN A 66 6.59 7.17 3.28
CA GLN A 66 5.33 7.92 3.40
C GLN A 66 4.12 6.98 3.53
N LEU A 67 4.09 5.91 2.73
CA LEU A 67 3.02 4.89 2.79
C LEU A 67 3.08 4.09 4.09
N LEU A 68 4.28 3.71 4.54
CA LEU A 68 4.48 3.00 5.81
C LEU A 68 4.00 3.83 7.01
N ALA A 69 4.28 5.14 7.01
CA ALA A 69 3.87 6.05 8.07
C ALA A 69 2.34 6.23 8.13
N ALA A 70 1.67 6.24 6.98
CA ALA A 70 0.21 6.36 6.91
C ALA A 70 -0.54 5.03 7.16
N CYS A 71 0.16 3.89 7.02
CA CYS A 71 -0.47 2.57 7.04
C CYS A 71 -0.93 2.15 8.44
N ARG A 72 -2.25 1.94 8.57
CA ARG A 72 -2.92 1.43 9.78
C ARG A 72 -3.32 -0.04 9.68
N ILE A 73 -2.99 -0.71 8.58
CA ILE A 73 -3.31 -2.12 8.35
C ILE A 73 -2.08 -2.97 8.71
N PRO A 74 -2.10 -3.73 9.84
CA PRO A 74 -0.89 -4.37 10.38
C PRO A 74 -0.19 -5.30 9.39
N LYS A 75 -0.96 -6.09 8.64
CA LYS A 75 -0.43 -7.04 7.64
C LYS A 75 0.30 -6.32 6.51
N VAL A 76 -0.27 -5.24 5.99
CA VAL A 76 0.34 -4.45 4.90
C VAL A 76 1.57 -3.71 5.41
N ARG A 77 1.51 -3.14 6.61
CA ARG A 77 2.66 -2.50 7.26
C ARG A 77 3.85 -3.46 7.37
N GLN A 78 3.61 -4.70 7.82
CA GLN A 78 4.65 -5.73 7.87
C GLN A 78 5.25 -6.05 6.49
N PHE A 79 4.42 -6.15 5.46
CA PHE A 79 4.89 -6.42 4.10
C PHE A 79 5.74 -5.28 3.53
N ILE A 80 5.33 -4.02 3.74
CA ILE A 80 6.11 -2.84 3.36
C ILE A 80 7.48 -2.88 4.06
N THR A 81 7.51 -3.06 5.39
CA THR A 81 8.76 -3.14 6.15
C THR A 81 9.68 -4.24 5.62
N ARG A 82 9.16 -5.45 5.40
CA ARG A 82 9.95 -6.58 4.86
C ARG A 82 10.50 -6.26 3.48
N ARG A 83 9.68 -5.70 2.58
CA ARG A 83 10.09 -5.38 1.21
C ARG A 83 11.15 -4.28 1.13
N MET A 84 11.07 -3.30 2.03
CA MET A 84 12.10 -2.27 2.17
C MET A 84 13.42 -2.86 2.70
N ALA A 85 13.33 -3.81 3.63
CA ALA A 85 14.50 -4.49 4.21
C ALA A 85 15.18 -5.49 3.26
N THR A 86 14.49 -5.97 2.22
CA THR A 86 15.05 -6.90 1.21
C THR A 86 15.39 -6.24 -0.13
N GLY A 87 15.30 -4.90 -0.22
CA GLY A 87 15.66 -4.16 -1.43
C GLY A 87 17.15 -4.29 -1.80
N PRO A 88 17.54 -3.99 -3.05
CA PRO A 88 18.91 -4.16 -3.53
C PRO A 88 19.97 -3.41 -2.69
N ASP A 89 19.59 -2.33 -2.01
CA ASP A 89 20.49 -1.59 -1.11
C ASP A 89 20.72 -2.27 0.26
N ALA A 90 19.88 -3.24 0.64
CA ALA A 90 20.06 -3.99 1.87
C ALA A 90 21.17 -5.05 1.76
N VAL A 91 21.53 -5.43 0.53
CA VAL A 91 22.57 -6.45 0.23
C VAL A 91 23.99 -5.85 0.24
N LYS A 92 24.16 -4.53 0.37
CA LYS A 92 25.48 -3.85 0.37
C LYS A 92 26.18 -3.81 1.73
N LYS A 93 25.76 -4.60 2.71
CA LYS A 93 26.50 -4.78 3.96
C LYS A 93 27.05 -6.20 4.03
N GLU A 94 28.19 -6.43 3.40
CA GLU A 94 29.22 -7.42 3.76
C GLU A 94 30.44 -7.26 2.83
#